data_AF-A0A0R3MR38-F1
#
_entry.id   AF-A0A0R3MR38-F1
#
_cell.length_a   1.000
_cell.length_b   1.000
_cell.length_c   1.000
_cell.angle_alpha   90.00
_cell.angle_beta   90.00
_cell.angle_gamma   90.00
#
_symmetry.space_group_name_H-M   'P 1'
#
loop_
_entity.id
_entity.type
_entity.pdbx_description
1 polymer ?
#
loop_
_entity_poly.entity_id
_entity_poly.type
_entity_poly.pdbx_seq_one_letter_code
_entity_poly.pdbx_strand_id
1 'polypeptide(L)'
;MPFVNVKLVEGVFSTEEKHAMAKALSDVMVRFEGSEAFREVVWVLIEELHPDGWHIGGRPFEGPKSLMETLGKSKATYEAIDGKPTTRQEWADALPVRS
;
A
#
# COMPACT_ATOMS: atom_id res chain seq x y z
N MET A 1 11.76 17.98 -11.22
CA MET A 1 10.99 18.43 -10.04
C MET A 1 10.20 17.24 -9.52
N PRO A 2 10.78 16.48 -8.58
CA PRO A 2 10.11 15.33 -7.97
C PRO A 2 8.84 15.71 -7.24
N PHE A 3 7.79 14.92 -7.45
CA PHE A 3 6.55 15.00 -6.70
C PHE A 3 6.17 13.61 -6.19
N VAL A 4 6.00 13.49 -4.87
CA VAL A 4 5.61 12.26 -4.20
C VAL A 4 4.25 12.48 -3.56
N ASN A 5 3.27 11.66 -3.93
CA ASN A 5 1.95 11.65 -3.30
C ASN A 5 1.79 10.38 -2.48
N VAL A 6 1.58 10.56 -1.18
CA VAL A 6 1.29 9.50 -0.23
C VAL A 6 -0.18 9.57 0.13
N LYS A 7 -0.91 8.48 -0.06
CA LYS A 7 -2.30 8.34 0.38
C LYS A 7 -2.35 7.43 1.60
N LEU A 8 -2.89 7.95 2.69
CA LEU A 8 -3.00 7.29 3.99
C LEU A 8 -4.46 7.22 4.42
N VAL A 9 -4.75 6.33 5.35
CA VAL A 9 -6.01 6.38 6.09
C VAL A 9 -5.83 7.36 7.26
N GLU A 10 -6.84 8.19 7.48
CA GLU A 10 -6.87 9.15 8.57
C GLU A 10 -6.64 8.48 9.93
N GLY A 11 -5.77 9.09 10.74
CA GLY A 11 -5.51 8.65 12.12
C GLY A 11 -4.61 7.43 12.27
N VAL A 12 -4.11 6.85 11.17
CA VAL A 12 -3.15 5.73 11.24
C VAL A 12 -1.76 6.17 11.67
N PHE A 13 -1.34 7.38 11.26
CA PHE A 13 -0.04 7.94 11.61
C PHE A 13 -0.20 9.23 12.40
N SER A 14 0.68 9.45 13.37
CA SER A 14 0.77 10.72 14.09
C SER A 14 1.26 11.85 13.18
N THR A 15 1.06 13.10 13.62
CA THR A 15 1.58 14.28 12.92
C THR A 15 3.11 14.21 12.78
N GLU A 16 3.81 13.80 13.84
CA GLU A 16 5.27 13.65 13.87
C GLU A 16 5.74 12.58 12.89
N GLU A 17 5.04 11.44 12.82
CA GLU A 17 5.34 10.36 11.88
C GLU A 17 5.17 10.81 10.43
N LYS A 18 4.12 11.59 10.13
CA LYS A 18 3.91 12.18 8.79
C LYS A 18 5.04 13.13 8.40
N HIS A 19 5.50 14.00 9.31
CA HIS A 19 6.63 14.88 9.05
C HIS A 19 7.95 14.11 8.85
N ALA A 20 8.19 13.08 9.67
CA ALA A 20 9.36 12.22 9.51
C ALA A 20 9.34 11.47 8.17
N MET A 21 8.15 10.98 7.76
CA MET A 21 7.94 10.34 6.46
C MET A 21 8.23 11.30 5.30
N ALA A 22 7.70 12.52 5.34
CA ALA A 22 7.96 13.53 4.31
C ALA A 22 9.45 13.83 4.18
N LYS A 23 10.16 13.99 5.31
CA LYS A 23 11.62 14.19 5.30
C LYS A 23 12.35 13.01 4.66
N ALA A 24 12.01 11.78 5.07
CA ALA A 24 12.67 10.57 4.55
C ALA A 24 12.44 10.39 3.04
N LEU A 25 11.22 10.66 2.55
CA LEU A 25 10.92 10.63 1.12
C LEU A 25 11.70 11.70 0.34
N SER A 26 11.86 12.90 0.90
CA SER A 26 12.70 13.92 0.29
C SER A 26 14.17 13.50 0.20
N ASP A 27 14.71 12.89 1.25
CA ASP A 27 16.08 12.37 1.26
C ASP A 27 16.28 11.27 0.19
N VAL A 28 15.27 10.41 -0.02
CA VAL A 28 15.27 9.41 -1.11
C VAL A 28 15.34 10.09 -2.47
N MET A 29 14.51 11.11 -2.72
CA MET A 29 14.50 11.79 -4.02
C MET A 29 15.82 12.51 -4.29
N VAL A 30 16.38 13.21 -3.31
CA VAL A 30 17.67 13.90 -3.45
C VAL A 30 18.80 12.92 -3.79
N ARG A 31 18.80 11.74 -3.17
CA ARG A 31 19.77 10.68 -3.48
C ARG A 31 19.71 10.27 -4.96
N PHE A 32 18.52 10.16 -5.55
CA PHE A 32 18.38 9.75 -6.96
C PHE A 32 18.58 10.91 -7.95
N GLU A 33 18.28 12.14 -7.56
CA GLU A 33 18.61 13.34 -8.34
C GLU A 33 20.12 13.67 -8.33
N GLY A 34 20.87 13.15 -7.35
CA GLY A 34 22.33 13.23 -7.29
C GLY A 34 22.90 14.57 -6.83
N SER A 35 22.06 15.50 -6.36
CA SER A 35 22.49 16.80 -5.84
C SER A 35 21.49 17.37 -4.81
N GLU A 36 22.02 17.84 -3.68
CA GLU A 36 21.23 18.50 -2.61
C GLU A 36 20.54 19.78 -3.09
N ALA A 37 21.02 20.42 -4.16
CA ALA A 37 20.36 21.59 -4.74
C ALA A 37 18.92 21.30 -5.20
N PHE A 38 18.58 20.04 -5.48
CA PHE A 38 17.22 19.66 -5.86
C PHE A 38 16.25 19.57 -4.69
N ARG A 39 16.72 19.59 -3.43
CA ARG A 39 15.85 19.46 -2.25
C ARG A 39 14.73 20.50 -2.20
N GLU A 40 15.05 21.74 -2.57
CA GLU A 40 14.09 22.86 -2.59
C GLU A 40 12.94 22.66 -3.58
N VAL A 41 13.08 21.72 -4.52
CA VAL A 41 12.06 21.39 -5.52
C VAL A 41 11.53 19.96 -5.38
N VAL A 42 11.82 19.27 -4.27
CA VAL A 42 11.18 17.98 -3.93
C VAL A 42 9.89 18.24 -3.17
N TRP A 43 8.77 17.81 -3.74
CA TRP A 43 7.45 18.03 -3.18
C TRP A 43 6.91 16.71 -2.63
N VAL A 44 6.45 16.72 -1.38
CA VAL A 44 5.77 15.57 -0.76
C VAL A 44 4.39 16.00 -0.29
N LEU A 45 3.36 15.40 -0.88
CA LEU A 45 1.97 15.59 -0.50
C LEU A 45 1.47 14.34 0.24
N ILE A 46 1.10 14.52 1.51
CA ILE A 46 0.45 13.48 2.31
C ILE A 46 -1.05 13.78 2.37
N GLU A 47 -1.85 12.88 1.82
CA GLU A 47 -3.31 12.94 1.83
C GLU A 47 -3.87 11.86 2.75
N GLU A 48 -4.57 12.29 3.79
CA GLU A 48 -5.35 11.39 4.66
C GLU A 48 -6.78 11.29 4.13
N LEU A 49 -7.20 10.06 3.86
CA LEU A 49 -8.55 9.75 3.43
C LEU A 49 -9.34 9.22 4.63
N HIS A 50 -10.58 9.70 4.75
CA HIS A 50 -11.53 9.17 5.72
C HIS A 50 -11.65 7.64 5.57
N PRO A 51 -11.79 6.86 6.66
CA PRO A 51 -11.86 5.41 6.60
C PRO A 51 -12.94 4.87 5.65
N ASP A 52 -14.09 5.55 5.54
CA ASP A 52 -15.17 5.19 4.60
C ASP A 52 -14.77 5.32 3.13
N GLY A 53 -13.71 6.06 2.81
CA GLY A 53 -13.14 6.14 1.47
C GLY A 53 -12.20 4.98 1.14
N TRP A 54 -11.85 4.14 2.12
CA TRP A 54 -10.84 3.09 1.97
C TRP A 54 -11.45 1.70 2.08
N HIS A 55 -11.21 0.85 1.07
CA HIS A 55 -11.79 -0.49 1.01
C HIS A 55 -10.76 -1.53 0.60
N ILE A 56 -10.83 -2.72 1.20
CA ILE A 56 -10.01 -3.89 0.85
C ILE A 56 -10.92 -5.04 0.44
N GLY A 57 -10.82 -5.46 -0.84
CA GLY A 57 -11.66 -6.53 -1.38
C GLY A 57 -13.16 -6.24 -1.28
N GLY A 58 -13.56 -4.98 -1.47
CA GLY A 58 -14.95 -4.51 -1.43
C GLY A 58 -15.52 -4.27 -0.03
N ARG A 59 -14.71 -4.37 1.04
CA ARG A 59 -15.13 -4.14 2.43
C ARG A 59 -14.49 -2.87 2.99
N PRO A 60 -15.19 -2.09 3.85
CA PRO A 60 -14.61 -0.93 4.51
C PRO A 60 -13.34 -1.26 5.30
N PHE A 61 -12.47 -0.29 5.45
CA PHE A 61 -11.26 -0.43 6.25
C PHE A 61 -11.51 -0.11 7.73
N GLU A 62 -11.23 -1.10 8.58
CA GLU A 62 -11.40 -1.07 10.03
C GLU A 62 -10.03 -1.16 10.74
N GLY A 63 -8.98 -0.62 10.11
CA GLY A 63 -7.63 -0.65 10.67
C GLY A 63 -6.98 -2.05 10.62
N PRO A 64 -6.18 -2.42 11.65
CA PRO A 64 -5.47 -3.71 11.69
C PRO A 64 -6.37 -4.93 11.51
N LYS A 65 -7.65 -4.85 11.90
CA LYS A 65 -8.63 -5.94 11.71
C LYS A 65 -8.81 -6.28 10.24
N SER A 66 -8.97 -5.29 9.35
CA SER A 66 -9.12 -5.52 7.91
C SER A 66 -7.86 -6.12 7.29
N LEU A 67 -6.68 -5.76 7.80
CA LEU A 67 -5.42 -6.37 7.37
C LEU A 67 -5.36 -7.85 7.76
N MET A 68 -5.67 -8.17 9.02
CA MET A 68 -5.69 -9.56 9.49
C MET A 68 -6.72 -10.41 8.74
N GLU A 69 -7.91 -9.88 8.49
CA GLU A 69 -8.94 -10.56 7.70
C GLU A 69 -8.45 -10.81 6.26
N THR A 70 -7.82 -9.82 5.64
CA THR A 70 -7.29 -9.94 4.28
C THR A 70 -6.18 -10.99 4.21
N LEU A 71 -5.23 -10.98 5.16
CA LEU A 71 -4.17 -11.97 5.23
C LEU A 71 -4.73 -13.39 5.47
N GLY A 72 -5.74 -13.53 6.34
CA GLY A 72 -6.43 -14.80 6.56
C GLY A 72 -7.11 -15.34 5.30
N LYS A 73 -7.81 -14.47 4.56
CA LYS A 73 -8.45 -14.84 3.28
C LYS A 73 -7.42 -15.20 2.20
N SER A 74 -6.33 -14.44 2.11
CA SER A 74 -5.24 -14.74 1.18
C SER A 74 -4.58 -16.08 1.51
N LYS A 75 -4.35 -16.37 2.79
CA LYS A 75 -3.83 -17.66 3.24
C LYS A 75 -4.78 -18.81 2.88
N ALA A 76 -6.06 -18.69 3.20
CA ALA A 76 -7.04 -19.73 2.87
C ALA A 76 -7.14 -19.96 1.36
N THR A 77 -7.05 -18.90 0.56
CA THR A 77 -7.02 -19.01 -0.91
C THR A 77 -5.77 -19.72 -1.38
N TYR A 78 -4.60 -19.35 -0.86
CA TYR A 78 -3.32 -19.99 -1.19
C TYR A 78 -3.32 -21.50 -0.85
N GLU A 79 -3.84 -21.86 0.33
CA GLU A 79 -3.93 -23.26 0.77
C GLU A 79 -4.94 -24.09 -0.05
N ALA A 80 -5.91 -23.44 -0.69
CA ALA A 80 -6.92 -24.09 -1.52
C ALA A 80 -6.49 -24.28 -3.00
N ILE A 81 -5.40 -23.65 -3.44
CA ILE A 81 -4.88 -23.82 -4.79
C ILE A 81 -4.13 -25.15 -4.89
N ASP A 82 -4.52 -25.97 -5.85
CA ASP A 82 -3.81 -27.22 -6.13
C ASP A 82 -2.51 -26.95 -6.90
N GLY A 83 -1.43 -27.61 -6.49
CA GLY A 83 -0.10 -27.45 -7.07
C GLY A 83 0.53 -26.06 -6.86
N LYS A 84 1.36 -25.66 -7.83
CA LYS A 84 2.10 -24.37 -7.82
C LYS A 84 2.06 -23.76 -9.22
N PRO A 85 0.91 -23.22 -9.64
CA PRO A 85 0.76 -22.61 -10.96
C PRO A 85 1.79 -21.49 -11.17
N THR A 86 2.42 -21.50 -12.34
CA THR A 86 3.43 -20.51 -12.76
C THR A 86 2.97 -19.67 -13.94
N THR A 87 1.94 -20.14 -14.67
CA THR A 87 1.30 -19.39 -15.75
C THR A 87 -0.08 -18.89 -15.36
N ARG A 88 -0.58 -17.90 -16.08
CA ARG A 88 -1.94 -17.37 -15.88
C ARG A 88 -3.02 -18.43 -16.13
N GLN A 89 -2.81 -19.31 -17.10
CA GLN A 89 -3.77 -20.37 -17.43
C GLN A 89 -3.83 -21.40 -16.30
N GLU A 90 -2.66 -21.91 -15.88
CA GLU A 90 -2.56 -22.82 -14.72
C GLU A 90 -3.18 -22.19 -13.46
N TRP A 91 -2.97 -20.88 -13.24
CA TRP A 91 -3.58 -20.17 -12.12
C TRP A 91 -5.10 -20.15 -12.22
N ALA A 92 -5.67 -19.86 -13.39
CA ALA A 92 -7.11 -19.85 -13.59
C ALA A 92 -7.74 -21.24 -13.38
N ASP A 93 -7.06 -22.30 -13.83
CA ASP A 93 -7.52 -23.68 -13.70
C ASP A 93 -7.40 -24.23 -12.27
N ALA A 94 -6.39 -23.78 -11.52
CA ALA A 94 -6.15 -24.20 -10.14
C ALA A 94 -6.91 -23.40 -9.07
N LEU A 95 -7.49 -22.25 -9.43
CA LEU A 95 -8.29 -21.45 -8.51
C LEU A 95 -9.58 -22.19 -8.13
N PRO A 96 -9.93 -22.28 -6.83
CA PRO A 96 -11.20 -22.86 -6.45
C PRO A 96 -12.35 -22.01 -7.03
N VAL A 97 -13.20 -22.62 -7.85
CA VAL A 97 -14.39 -21.97 -8.41
C VAL A 97 -15.26 -21.52 -7.25
N ARG A 98 -15.52 -20.21 -7.13
CA ARG A 98 -16.48 -19.68 -6.17
C ARG A 98 -17.84 -20.36 -6.40
N SER A 99 -18.34 -21.09 -5.40
CA SER A 99 -19.76 -21.47 -5.28
C SER A 99 -20.61 -20.28 -4.89
#